data_AF-A0A942AUR7-F1
#
_entry.id   AF-A0A942AUR7-F1
#
_cell.length_a   1.000
_cell.length_b   1.000
_cell.length_c   1.000
_cell.angle_alpha   90.00
_cell.angle_beta   90.00
_cell.angle_gamma   90.00
#
_symmetry.space_group_name_H-M   'P 1'
#
loop_
_entity.id
_entity.type
_entity.pdbx_description
1 polymer ?
#
loop_
_entity_poly.entity_id
_entity_poly.type
_entity_poly.pdbx_seq_one_letter_code
_entity_poly.pdbx_strand_id
1 'polypeptide(L)'
;MNKDEYRYSNLNKNSNFQSTKNNNDPIKNENLKKIINDIRKNGPLSKTLTPEEINLPNKIGYTIGKYFANNGNSSDSRCLNTNQLRKYFQLISNVLLIDKLEEQKEQLFKVLPQIAYAAGRNVCPKDFYYLMETCISEKALETKKDIEALIDFLTAVVAYSKLNGR
;
A
#
# COMPACT_ATOMS: atom_id res chain seq x y z
N MET A 1 21.43 -15.06 49.70
CA MET A 1 22.48 -15.82 49.00
C MET A 1 21.85 -17.14 48.56
N ASN A 2 21.94 -17.46 47.25
CA ASN A 2 21.45 -18.65 46.51
C ASN A 2 19.92 -18.86 46.43
N LYS A 3 19.30 -18.86 45.24
CA LYS A 3 19.45 -19.65 43.99
C LYS A 3 18.53 -20.89 44.01
N ASP A 4 17.82 -21.02 42.88
CA ASP A 4 17.12 -22.21 42.38
C ASP A 4 15.70 -22.48 42.93
N GLU A 5 14.69 -22.05 42.17
CA GLU A 5 13.72 -23.02 41.64
C GLU A 5 12.95 -22.45 40.45
N TYR A 6 13.19 -23.06 39.29
CA TYR A 6 12.45 -22.90 38.05
C TYR A 6 10.99 -23.32 38.22
N ARG A 7 10.05 -22.43 37.86
CA ARG A 7 8.71 -22.85 37.41
C ARG A 7 8.29 -22.08 36.17
N TYR A 8 8.69 -22.62 35.01
CA TYR A 8 7.94 -22.45 33.78
C TYR A 8 6.55 -23.08 33.98
N SER A 9 5.49 -22.28 33.82
CA SER A 9 4.15 -22.82 33.66
C SER A 9 3.40 -22.10 32.54
N ASN A 10 3.15 -22.89 31.49
CA ASN A 10 2.00 -22.87 30.58
C ASN A 10 1.82 -21.70 29.60
N LEU A 11 2.55 -21.85 28.49
CA LEU A 11 2.08 -21.53 27.15
C LEU A 11 0.78 -22.31 26.84
N ASN A 12 -0.37 -21.63 26.89
CA ASN A 12 -1.44 -21.86 25.93
C ASN A 12 -2.40 -20.66 25.89
N LYS A 13 -2.18 -19.74 24.95
CA LYS A 13 -3.22 -18.81 24.51
C LYS A 13 -3.44 -19.03 23.02
N ASN A 14 -4.34 -19.98 22.74
CA ASN A 14 -5.14 -19.99 21.52
C ASN A 14 -5.83 -18.63 21.38
N SER A 15 -5.25 -17.71 20.61
CA SER A 15 -5.97 -16.53 20.13
C SER A 15 -6.61 -16.87 18.78
N ASN A 16 -7.79 -17.48 18.86
CA ASN A 16 -8.77 -17.42 17.79
C ASN A 16 -9.08 -15.95 17.51
N PHE A 17 -8.40 -15.38 16.51
CA PHE A 17 -8.65 -14.01 16.05
C PHE A 17 -9.92 -14.01 15.20
N GLN A 18 -11.08 -14.05 15.86
CA GLN A 18 -12.34 -13.70 15.21
C GLN A 18 -12.32 -12.20 14.93
N SER A 19 -12.10 -11.86 13.66
CA SER A 19 -12.20 -10.48 13.18
C SER A 19 -13.65 -10.02 13.32
N THR A 20 -13.92 -9.18 14.32
CA THR A 20 -15.19 -8.47 14.44
C THR A 20 -15.34 -7.49 13.28
N LYS A 21 -16.44 -7.60 12.51
CA LYS A 21 -16.81 -6.64 11.47
C LYS A 21 -17.09 -5.28 12.13
N ASN A 22 -16.12 -4.39 12.08
CA ASN A 22 -16.33 -2.97 12.40
C ASN A 22 -17.05 -2.30 11.22
N ASN A 23 -18.29 -1.85 11.44
CA ASN A 23 -19.14 -1.19 10.42
C ASN A 23 -18.63 0.21 9.98
N ASN A 24 -17.49 0.67 10.50
CA ASN A 24 -16.90 1.98 10.24
C ASN A 24 -15.60 1.93 9.41
N ASP A 25 -15.26 0.77 8.82
CA ASP A 25 -14.05 0.67 8.00
C ASP A 25 -14.20 1.53 6.73
N PRO A 26 -13.29 2.49 6.49
CA PRO A 26 -13.38 3.34 5.29
C PRO A 26 -13.16 2.56 3.99
N ILE A 27 -12.53 1.37 4.04
CA ILE A 27 -12.24 0.54 2.87
C ILE A 27 -13.27 -0.59 2.75
N LYS A 28 -14.13 -0.49 1.74
CA LYS A 28 -15.22 -1.47 1.52
C LYS A 28 -14.77 -2.71 0.74
N ASN A 29 -13.70 -2.63 -0.05
CA ASN A 29 -13.25 -3.74 -0.87
C ASN A 29 -12.37 -4.70 -0.05
N GLU A 30 -12.84 -5.94 0.13
CA GLU A 30 -12.15 -6.94 0.95
C GLU A 30 -10.75 -7.32 0.43
N ASN A 31 -10.54 -7.35 -0.88
CA ASN A 31 -9.23 -7.66 -1.47
C ASN A 31 -8.22 -6.53 -1.19
N LEU A 32 -8.62 -5.27 -1.43
CA LEU A 32 -7.80 -4.10 -1.12
C LEU A 32 -7.49 -4.04 0.38
N LYS A 33 -8.50 -4.24 1.23
CA LYS A 33 -8.35 -4.26 2.68
C LYS A 33 -7.38 -5.34 3.15
N LYS A 34 -7.48 -6.55 2.60
CA LYS A 34 -6.54 -7.64 2.90
C LYS A 34 -5.12 -7.24 2.54
N ILE A 35 -4.89 -6.72 1.34
CA ILE A 35 -3.56 -6.30 0.86
C ILE A 35 -2.98 -5.19 1.75
N ILE A 36 -3.76 -4.17 2.10
CA ILE A 36 -3.33 -3.09 3.00
C ILE A 36 -2.95 -3.65 4.38
N ASN A 37 -3.74 -4.57 4.91
CA ASN A 37 -3.43 -5.20 6.20
C ASN A 37 -2.15 -6.05 6.13
N ASP A 38 -1.94 -6.77 5.04
CA ASP A 38 -0.75 -7.59 4.84
C ASP A 38 0.51 -6.72 4.77
N ILE A 39 0.49 -5.63 3.99
CA ILE A 39 1.59 -4.65 3.93
C ILE A 39 1.87 -4.07 5.32
N ARG A 40 0.83 -3.62 6.04
CA ARG A 40 0.96 -3.00 7.36
C ARG A 40 1.59 -3.95 8.40
N LYS A 41 1.26 -5.24 8.33
CA LYS A 41 1.77 -6.25 9.27
C LYS A 41 3.22 -6.62 9.02
N ASN A 42 3.59 -6.82 7.76
CA ASN A 42 4.85 -7.47 7.37
C ASN A 42 6.09 -6.55 7.36
N GLY A 43 5.92 -5.24 7.56
CA GLY A 43 7.04 -4.29 7.69
C GLY A 43 7.56 -3.79 6.33
N PRO A 44 8.86 -3.91 6.03
CA PRO A 44 9.45 -3.44 4.77
C PRO A 44 8.67 -3.87 3.54
N LEU A 45 8.43 -2.95 2.60
CA LEU A 45 7.64 -3.24 1.40
C LEU A 45 8.20 -4.40 0.61
N SER A 46 9.52 -4.49 0.46
CA SER A 46 10.19 -5.53 -0.31
C SER A 46 9.93 -6.96 0.22
N LYS A 47 9.39 -7.13 1.44
CA LYS A 47 8.94 -8.42 1.96
C LYS A 47 7.55 -8.85 1.47
N THR A 48 6.65 -7.89 1.23
CA THR A 48 5.27 -8.16 0.80
C THR A 48 5.09 -7.94 -0.69
N LEU A 49 5.75 -6.93 -1.24
CA LEU A 49 5.78 -6.55 -2.64
C LEU A 49 7.01 -7.16 -3.30
N THR A 50 7.05 -8.49 -3.39
CA THR A 50 8.09 -9.19 -4.15
C THR A 50 7.88 -9.01 -5.67
N PRO A 51 8.89 -9.25 -6.51
CA PRO A 51 8.73 -9.18 -7.96
C PRO A 51 7.56 -10.01 -8.49
N GLU A 52 7.32 -11.20 -7.93
CA GLU A 52 6.20 -12.06 -8.30
C GLU A 52 4.86 -11.44 -7.90
N GLU A 53 4.76 -10.91 -6.67
CA GLU A 53 3.54 -10.30 -6.17
C GLU A 53 3.17 -8.99 -6.91
N ILE A 54 4.18 -8.26 -7.37
CA ILE A 54 4.01 -7.06 -8.17
C ILE A 54 3.62 -7.41 -9.62
N ASN A 55 4.39 -8.27 -10.27
CA ASN A 55 4.39 -8.34 -11.73
C ASN A 55 3.48 -9.42 -12.31
N LEU A 56 3.15 -10.50 -11.59
CA LEU A 56 2.39 -11.61 -12.18
C LEU A 56 0.87 -11.36 -12.17
N PRO A 57 0.13 -11.91 -13.16
CA PRO A 57 -1.33 -11.90 -13.15
C PRO A 57 -1.91 -12.56 -11.89
N ASN A 58 -3.09 -12.09 -11.46
CA ASN A 58 -3.79 -12.56 -10.25
C ASN A 58 -3.04 -12.36 -8.91
N LYS A 59 -1.92 -11.63 -8.92
CA LYS A 59 -1.19 -11.22 -7.71
C LYS A 59 -1.54 -9.80 -7.28
N ILE A 60 -0.84 -9.26 -6.29
CA ILE A 60 -1.12 -7.94 -5.67
C ILE A 60 -1.18 -6.83 -6.73
N GLY A 61 -0.15 -6.67 -7.57
CA GLY A 61 -0.12 -5.60 -8.58
C GLY A 61 -1.28 -5.68 -9.58
N TYR A 62 -1.57 -6.88 -10.09
CA TYR A 62 -2.72 -7.14 -10.96
C TYR A 62 -4.06 -6.84 -10.27
N THR A 63 -4.23 -7.32 -9.04
CA THR A 63 -5.47 -7.17 -8.28
C THR A 63 -5.79 -5.71 -8.00
N ILE A 64 -4.79 -4.94 -7.59
CA ILE A 64 -4.93 -3.50 -7.31
C ILE A 64 -5.11 -2.71 -8.61
N GLY A 65 -4.37 -3.02 -9.68
CA GLY A 65 -4.56 -2.39 -10.98
C GLY A 65 -5.98 -2.58 -11.51
N LYS A 66 -6.49 -3.81 -11.47
CA LYS A 66 -7.87 -4.14 -11.85
C LYS A 66 -8.90 -3.45 -10.96
N TYR A 67 -8.63 -3.34 -9.66
CA TYR A 67 -9.48 -2.62 -8.72
C TYR A 67 -9.67 -1.16 -9.13
N PHE A 68 -8.57 -0.45 -9.41
CA PHE A 68 -8.64 0.95 -9.81
C PHE A 68 -9.16 1.16 -11.24
N ALA A 69 -9.05 0.17 -12.13
CA ALA A 69 -9.71 0.21 -13.45
C ALA A 69 -11.24 0.14 -13.34
N ASN A 70 -11.76 -0.84 -12.59
CA ASN A 70 -13.20 -1.10 -12.53
C ASN A 70 -13.97 -0.06 -11.70
N ASN A 71 -13.31 0.50 -10.70
CA ASN A 71 -13.83 1.63 -9.92
C ASN A 71 -13.36 2.98 -10.51
N GLY A 72 -12.84 2.98 -11.74
CA GLY A 72 -12.28 4.14 -12.46
C GLY A 72 -13.20 4.70 -13.56
N ASN A 73 -14.30 4.02 -13.90
CA ASN A 73 -15.09 4.26 -15.13
C ASN A 73 -16.53 4.73 -14.90
N SER A 74 -16.91 5.09 -13.67
CA SER A 74 -18.14 5.84 -13.46
C SER A 74 -17.89 7.32 -13.73
N SER A 75 -18.89 8.05 -14.23
CA SER A 75 -18.98 9.52 -14.33
C SER A 75 -18.96 10.22 -12.96
N ASP A 76 -18.26 9.59 -12.02
CA ASP A 76 -18.23 9.81 -10.61
C ASP A 76 -16.82 10.27 -10.26
N SER A 77 -16.72 11.42 -9.61
CA SER A 77 -15.46 12.06 -9.21
C SER A 77 -14.59 11.19 -8.27
N ARG A 78 -15.09 10.02 -7.87
CA ARG A 78 -14.45 9.05 -6.98
C ARG A 78 -13.56 8.03 -7.71
N CYS A 79 -13.38 8.18 -9.02
CA CYS A 79 -12.65 7.28 -9.92
C CYS A 79 -11.24 7.78 -10.25
N LEU A 80 -10.23 6.91 -10.15
CA LEU A 80 -8.85 7.26 -10.52
C LEU A 80 -8.67 7.13 -12.03
N ASN A 81 -8.74 8.24 -12.75
CA ASN A 81 -8.42 8.21 -14.18
C ASN A 81 -6.92 7.90 -14.37
N THR A 82 -6.55 7.21 -15.45
CA THR A 82 -5.15 6.81 -15.68
C THR A 82 -4.18 8.00 -15.69
N ASN A 83 -4.66 9.19 -16.07
CA ASN A 83 -3.85 10.42 -16.08
C ASN A 83 -3.53 10.91 -14.66
N GLN A 84 -4.45 10.79 -13.70
CA GLN A 84 -4.22 11.11 -12.29
C GLN A 84 -3.25 10.10 -11.67
N LEU A 85 -3.43 8.81 -11.96
CA LEU A 85 -2.51 7.76 -11.49
C LEU A 85 -1.09 8.04 -11.99
N ARG A 86 -0.97 8.42 -13.27
CA ARG A 86 0.30 8.77 -13.89
C ARG A 86 0.95 10.01 -13.26
N LYS A 87 0.16 11.02 -12.86
CA LYS A 87 0.70 12.20 -12.16
C LYS A 87 1.31 11.83 -10.81
N TYR A 88 0.60 11.03 -10.01
CA TYR A 88 1.14 10.57 -8.72
C TYR A 88 2.32 9.61 -8.88
N PHE A 89 2.25 8.74 -9.89
CA PHE A 89 3.37 7.90 -10.26
C PHE A 89 4.61 8.76 -10.56
N GLN A 90 4.52 9.72 -11.48
CA GLN A 90 5.65 10.60 -11.81
C GLN A 90 6.22 11.32 -10.59
N LEU A 91 5.35 11.83 -9.71
CA LEU A 91 5.77 12.47 -8.46
C LEU A 91 6.58 11.53 -7.56
N ILE A 92 6.16 10.27 -7.45
CA ILE A 92 6.81 9.24 -6.64
C ILE A 92 8.07 8.72 -7.34
N SER A 93 8.06 8.50 -8.65
CA SER A 93 9.21 7.99 -9.42
C SER A 93 10.42 8.91 -9.35
N ASN A 94 10.19 10.23 -9.30
CA ASN A 94 11.26 11.23 -9.29
C ASN A 94 12.16 11.12 -8.05
N VAL A 95 11.71 10.48 -6.97
CA VAL A 95 12.56 10.31 -5.78
C VAL A 95 13.75 9.40 -6.04
N LEU A 96 13.71 8.52 -7.04
CA LEU A 96 14.87 7.67 -7.40
C LEU A 96 16.06 8.47 -7.93
N LEU A 97 15.84 9.72 -8.36
CA LEU A 97 16.91 10.62 -8.80
C LEU A 97 17.72 11.19 -7.63
N ILE A 98 17.27 10.98 -6.39
CA ILE A 98 17.94 11.42 -5.17
C ILE A 98 18.83 10.29 -4.66
N ASP A 99 20.07 10.59 -4.29
CA ASP A 99 21.06 9.58 -3.90
C ASP A 99 20.84 9.05 -2.47
N LYS A 100 20.40 9.91 -1.54
CA LYS A 100 20.30 9.56 -0.12
C LYS A 100 18.91 9.06 0.26
N LEU A 101 18.85 7.88 0.89
CA LEU A 101 17.60 7.24 1.33
C LEU A 101 16.73 8.15 2.21
N GLU A 102 17.32 8.87 3.16
CA GLU A 102 16.55 9.76 4.04
C GLU A 102 15.91 10.93 3.29
N GLU A 103 16.62 11.50 2.30
CA GLU A 103 16.08 12.54 1.44
C GLU A 103 14.97 11.99 0.52
N GLN A 104 15.11 10.74 0.03
CA GLN A 104 14.05 10.05 -0.70
C GLN A 104 12.79 9.87 0.15
N LYS A 105 12.95 9.39 1.39
CA LYS A 105 11.86 9.20 2.35
C LYS A 105 11.17 10.52 2.68
N GLU A 106 11.94 11.58 2.91
CA GLU A 106 11.40 12.91 3.17
C GLU A 106 10.51 13.40 2.02
N GLN A 107 10.95 13.22 0.77
CA GLN A 107 10.14 13.57 -0.39
C GLN A 107 8.89 12.71 -0.50
N LEU A 108 8.99 11.39 -0.27
CA LEU A 108 7.82 10.51 -0.25
C LEU A 108 6.81 10.91 0.83
N PHE A 109 7.27 11.26 2.04
CA PHE A 109 6.39 11.73 3.11
C PHE A 109 5.67 13.03 2.73
N LYS A 110 6.32 13.93 1.97
CA LYS A 110 5.69 15.14 1.41
C LYS A 110 4.64 14.84 0.33
N VAL A 111 4.66 13.66 -0.30
CA VAL A 111 3.64 13.25 -1.27
C VAL A 111 2.31 12.92 -0.57
N LEU A 112 2.33 12.35 0.63
CA LEU A 112 1.11 11.94 1.33
C LEU A 112 0.10 13.07 1.57
N PRO A 113 0.49 14.25 2.09
CA PRO A 113 -0.42 15.40 2.19
C PRO A 113 -1.03 15.84 0.86
N GLN A 114 -0.28 15.72 -0.24
CA GLN A 114 -0.77 16.08 -1.58
C GLN A 114 -1.85 15.12 -2.06
N ILE A 115 -1.65 13.81 -1.82
CA ILE A 115 -2.65 12.78 -2.10
C ILE A 115 -3.87 12.96 -1.20
N ALA A 116 -3.68 13.22 0.10
CA ALA A 116 -4.76 13.48 1.04
C ALA A 116 -5.62 14.68 0.63
N TYR A 117 -4.98 15.79 0.23
CA TYR A 117 -5.67 16.98 -0.28
C TYR A 117 -6.49 16.67 -1.53
N ALA A 118 -5.90 15.95 -2.49
CA ALA A 118 -6.62 15.54 -3.70
C ALA A 118 -7.79 14.59 -3.40
N ALA A 119 -7.63 13.68 -2.43
CA ALA A 119 -8.70 12.82 -1.98
C ALA A 119 -9.83 13.60 -1.30
N GLY A 120 -9.49 14.61 -0.48
CA GLY A 120 -10.46 15.53 0.13
C GLY A 120 -11.24 16.34 -0.90
N ARG A 121 -10.63 16.68 -2.04
CA ARG A 121 -11.30 17.34 -3.16
C ARG A 121 -12.04 16.40 -4.12
N ASN A 122 -12.09 15.11 -3.83
CA ASN A 122 -12.64 14.09 -4.74
C ASN A 122 -11.99 14.15 -6.13
N VAL A 123 -10.68 14.36 -6.18
CA VAL A 123 -9.85 14.24 -7.39
C VAL A 123 -9.02 12.96 -7.35
N CYS A 124 -9.00 12.28 -6.21
CA CYS A 124 -8.36 10.99 -6.00
C CYS A 124 -9.30 10.13 -5.14
N PRO A 125 -9.48 8.83 -5.45
CA PRO A 125 -10.19 7.93 -4.54
C PRO A 125 -9.50 7.88 -3.17
N LYS A 126 -10.29 7.91 -2.09
CA LYS A 126 -9.78 7.75 -0.73
C LYS A 126 -9.05 6.41 -0.55
N ASP A 127 -9.50 5.37 -1.23
CA ASP A 127 -8.83 4.06 -1.24
C ASP A 127 -7.39 4.11 -1.74
N PHE A 128 -7.10 4.97 -2.72
CA PHE A 128 -5.73 5.19 -3.17
C PHE A 128 -4.90 5.90 -2.10
N TYR A 129 -5.49 6.88 -1.41
CA TYR A 129 -4.82 7.50 -0.26
C TYR A 129 -4.47 6.47 0.82
N TYR A 130 -5.41 5.60 1.23
CA TYR A 130 -5.14 4.60 2.26
C TYR A 130 -4.09 3.56 1.84
N LEU A 131 -4.08 3.19 0.56
CA LEU A 131 -3.03 2.33 0.00
C LEU A 131 -1.66 3.03 0.07
N MET A 132 -1.58 4.29 -0.37
CA MET A 132 -0.33 5.06 -0.38
C MET A 132 0.16 5.37 1.03
N GLU A 133 -0.72 5.73 1.97
CA GLU A 133 -0.38 5.92 3.38
C GLU A 133 0.25 4.67 3.99
N THR A 134 -0.27 3.50 3.61
CA THR A 134 0.27 2.22 4.10
C THR A 134 1.63 1.92 3.49
N CYS A 135 1.84 2.24 2.20
CA CYS A 135 3.12 2.03 1.54
C CYS A 135 4.19 3.07 1.90
N ILE A 136 3.79 4.31 2.18
CA ILE A 136 4.69 5.43 2.46
C ILE A 136 4.70 5.67 3.97
N SER A 137 5.41 4.81 4.69
CA SER A 137 5.57 4.93 6.14
C SER A 137 6.99 4.55 6.56
N GLU A 138 7.44 5.01 7.72
CA GLU A 138 8.77 4.67 8.25
C GLU A 138 8.98 3.15 8.34
N LYS A 139 7.94 2.42 8.76
CA LYS A 139 7.97 0.95 8.87
C LYS A 139 8.05 0.25 7.51
N ALA A 140 7.47 0.86 6.47
CA ALA A 140 7.40 0.27 5.14
C ALA A 140 8.66 0.58 4.30
N LEU A 141 9.32 1.72 4.55
CA LEU A 141 10.44 2.25 3.78
C LEU A 141 11.75 2.22 4.58
N GLU A 142 12.24 1.02 4.89
CA GLU A 142 13.49 0.84 5.65
C GLU A 142 14.75 0.91 4.77
N THR A 143 14.63 0.52 3.50
CA THR A 143 15.77 0.41 2.57
C THR A 143 15.44 0.99 1.20
N LYS A 144 16.48 1.24 0.38
CA LYS A 144 16.30 1.65 -1.01
C LYS A 144 15.47 0.63 -1.83
N LYS A 145 15.61 -0.66 -1.52
CA LYS A 145 14.83 -1.74 -2.15
C LYS A 145 13.33 -1.61 -1.89
N ASP A 146 12.94 -1.05 -0.74
CA ASP A 146 11.52 -0.83 -0.44
C ASP A 146 10.93 0.31 -1.29
N ILE A 147 11.72 1.34 -1.57
CA ILE A 147 11.35 2.42 -2.48
C ILE A 147 11.25 1.91 -3.92
N GLU A 148 12.20 1.09 -4.35
CA GLU A 148 12.17 0.41 -5.64
C GLU A 148 10.90 -0.47 -5.75
N ALA A 149 10.59 -1.26 -4.72
CA ALA A 149 9.38 -2.09 -4.68
C ALA A 149 8.08 -1.25 -4.75
N LEU A 150 8.03 -0.07 -4.11
CA LEU A 150 6.91 0.86 -4.24
C LEU A 150 6.72 1.34 -5.68
N ILE A 151 7.81 1.69 -6.35
CA ILE A 151 7.77 2.24 -7.72
C ILE A 151 7.41 1.15 -8.73
N ASP A 152 7.97 -0.04 -8.59
CA ASP A 152 7.61 -1.20 -9.40
C ASP A 152 6.14 -1.56 -9.19
N PHE A 153 5.68 -1.56 -7.93
CA PHE A 153 4.28 -1.77 -7.61
C PHE A 153 3.36 -0.76 -8.28
N LEU A 154 3.66 0.54 -8.18
CA LEU A 154 2.86 1.58 -8.84
C LEU A 154 2.89 1.45 -10.37
N THR A 155 4.04 1.07 -10.95
CA THR A 155 4.18 0.80 -12.38
C THR A 155 3.24 -0.32 -12.80
N ALA A 156 3.24 -1.44 -12.07
CA ALA A 156 2.34 -2.57 -12.32
C ALA A 156 0.86 -2.18 -12.15
N VAL A 157 0.52 -1.41 -11.12
CA VAL A 157 -0.85 -0.91 -10.90
C VAL A 157 -1.30 -0.04 -12.07
N VAL A 158 -0.46 0.87 -12.57
CA VAL A 158 -0.74 1.69 -13.76
C VAL A 158 -0.95 0.82 -15.00
N ALA A 159 -0.04 -0.13 -15.25
CA ALA A 159 -0.09 -1.00 -16.41
C ALA A 159 -1.36 -1.88 -16.41
N TYR A 160 -1.63 -2.56 -15.29
CA TYR A 160 -2.80 -3.41 -15.15
C TYR A 160 -4.11 -2.60 -15.07
N SER A 161 -4.08 -1.39 -14.52
CA SER A 161 -5.23 -0.49 -14.58
C SER A 161 -5.55 -0.12 -16.03
N LYS A 162 -4.53 0.22 -16.84
CA LYS A 162 -4.72 0.56 -18.26
C LYS A 162 -5.17 -0.65 -19.09
N LEU A 163 -4.70 -1.86 -18.77
CA LEU A 163 -5.13 -3.09 -19.45
C LEU A 163 -6.60 -3.40 -19.21
N ASN A 164 -7.11 -3.15 -18.00
CA ASN A 164 -8.47 -3.49 -17.60
C ASN A 164 -9.47 -2.31 -17.73
N GLY A 165 -8.97 -1.08 -17.86
CA GLY A 165 -9.77 0.12 -18.12
C GLY A 165 -10.01 0.29 -19.62
N ARG A 166 -11.28 0.46 -20.02
CA ARG A 166 -11.65 0.78 -21.40
C ARG A 166 -11.19 2.18 -21.78
#